data_AF-A0A1S2Y661-F1
#
_entry.id   AF-A0A1S2Y661-F1
#
_cell.length_a   1.000
_cell.length_b   1.000
_cell.length_c   1.000
_cell.angle_alpha   90.00
_cell.angle_beta   90.00
_cell.angle_gamma   90.00
#
_symmetry.space_group_name_H-M   'P 1'
#
loop_
_entity.id
_entity.type
_entity.pdbx_description
1 polymer ?
#
loop_
_entity_poly.entity_id
_entity_poly.type
_entity_poly.pdbx_seq_one_letter_code
_entity_poly.pdbx_strand_id
1 'polypeptide(L)'
;MDNQQHVYHVCDSESEGRIVARWDDTKTEPFLKICIEEIEAGNRPDTHFSKEGWKNITEKFQKRTNYGYDRTQLKNRWDALKREFSSFAKLVKNHIGVGWDHDKQTVQADDECWMAKSKDDPEIMKWKNRGPKIIDLLEKCFSGEIST
;
A
#
# COMPACT_ATOMS: atom_id res chain seq x y z
N MET A 1 -11.64 -2.38 66.13
CA MET A 1 -10.24 -1.94 66.10
C MET A 1 -9.44 -3.11 65.56
N ASP A 2 -8.91 -3.19 64.36
CA ASP A 2 -8.91 -2.42 63.12
C ASP A 2 -8.47 -3.48 62.11
N ASN A 3 -9.23 -3.73 61.05
CA ASN A 3 -8.74 -4.61 59.98
C ASN A 3 -9.09 -3.97 58.64
N GLN A 4 -8.33 -2.93 58.32
CA GLN A 4 -8.39 -2.25 57.03
C GLN A 4 -7.58 -3.06 56.01
N GLN A 5 -8.21 -4.09 55.43
CA GLN A 5 -7.71 -4.70 54.20
C GLN A 5 -8.03 -3.74 53.06
N HIS A 6 -7.01 -3.00 52.65
CA HIS A 6 -7.01 -2.09 51.52
C HIS A 6 -7.39 -2.85 50.23
N VAL A 7 -8.49 -2.44 49.60
CA VAL A 7 -8.88 -2.86 48.25
C VAL A 7 -7.90 -2.26 47.24
N TYR A 8 -6.87 -3.02 46.86
CA TYR A 8 -6.15 -2.73 45.63
C TYR A 8 -6.97 -3.23 44.46
N HIS A 9 -7.82 -2.35 43.92
CA HIS A 9 -8.26 -2.48 42.54
C HIS A 9 -7.06 -2.07 41.69
N VAL A 10 -6.25 -3.05 41.30
CA VAL A 10 -5.19 -2.86 40.31
C VAL A 10 -5.92 -2.48 39.03
N CYS A 11 -5.89 -1.18 38.71
CA CYS A 11 -6.18 -0.72 37.37
C CYS A 11 -5.05 -1.28 36.51
N ASP A 12 -5.34 -2.40 35.86
CA ASP A 12 -4.53 -2.92 34.77
C ASP A 12 -4.50 -1.82 33.73
N SER A 13 -3.42 -1.03 33.77
CA SER A 13 -3.10 -0.10 32.71
C SER A 13 -2.54 -1.00 31.61
N GLU A 14 -3.43 -1.60 30.83
CA GLU A 14 -3.06 -2.23 29.57
C GLU A 14 -2.38 -1.16 28.74
N SER A 15 -1.05 -1.15 28.74
CA SER A 15 -0.30 -0.47 27.72
C SER A 15 -0.66 -1.17 26.42
N GLU A 16 -1.64 -0.63 25.69
CA GLU A 16 -1.97 -1.09 24.34
C GLU A 16 -0.69 -0.99 23.51
N GLY A 17 0.02 -2.12 23.42
CA GLY A 17 1.17 -2.26 22.58
C GLY A 17 0.72 -1.94 21.16
N ARG A 18 1.19 -0.82 20.62
CA ARG A 18 0.85 -0.33 19.29
C ARG A 18 0.83 -1.51 18.31
N ILE A 19 -0.36 -1.92 17.88
CA ILE A 19 -0.52 -3.04 16.96
C ILE A 19 0.30 -2.72 15.71
N VAL A 20 1.22 -3.60 15.33
CA VAL A 20 2.02 -3.41 14.11
C VAL A 20 1.17 -3.86 12.92
N ALA A 21 0.96 -2.96 11.95
CA ALA A 21 0.22 -3.31 10.73
C ALA A 21 1.01 -4.32 9.89
N ARG A 22 0.38 -5.46 9.60
CA ARG A 22 0.94 -6.52 8.74
C ARG A 22 0.29 -6.45 7.38
N TRP A 23 1.08 -6.16 6.35
CA TRP A 23 0.60 -5.96 4.99
C TRP A 23 0.90 -7.17 4.11
N ASP A 24 -0.14 -7.66 3.44
CA ASP A 24 -0.08 -8.66 2.38
C ASP A 24 -1.01 -8.23 1.24
N ASP A 25 -1.07 -9.01 0.17
CA ASP A 25 -1.86 -8.68 -1.01
C ASP A 25 -3.37 -8.65 -0.71
N THR A 26 -3.84 -9.49 0.22
CA THR A 26 -5.26 -9.51 0.65
C THR A 26 -5.71 -8.22 1.34
N LYS A 27 -4.77 -7.47 1.92
CA LYS A 27 -5.01 -6.15 2.54
C LYS A 27 -4.62 -5.01 1.61
N THR A 28 -3.59 -5.20 0.80
CA THR A 28 -3.06 -4.18 -0.11
C THR A 28 -4.04 -3.93 -1.26
N GLU A 29 -4.63 -4.97 -1.83
CA GLU A 29 -5.60 -4.84 -2.92
C GLU A 29 -6.85 -4.02 -2.49
N PRO A 30 -7.58 -4.36 -1.40
CA PRO A 30 -8.73 -3.55 -0.99
C PRO A 30 -8.33 -2.15 -0.55
N PHE A 31 -7.15 -1.96 0.07
CA PHE A 31 -6.64 -0.63 0.40
C PHE A 31 -6.50 0.24 -0.84
N LEU A 32 -5.83 -0.25 -1.89
CA LEU A 32 -5.66 0.49 -3.13
C LEU A 32 -6.99 0.79 -3.83
N LYS A 33 -7.94 -0.16 -3.83
CA LYS A 33 -9.29 0.08 -4.37
C LYS A 33 -10.00 1.23 -3.65
N ILE A 34 -9.92 1.26 -2.31
CA ILE A 34 -10.49 2.36 -1.52
C ILE A 34 -9.79 3.68 -1.85
N CYS A 35 -8.46 3.69 -1.97
CA CYS A 35 -7.72 4.89 -2.35
C CYS A 35 -8.15 5.41 -3.72
N ILE A 36 -8.38 4.54 -4.71
CA ILE A 36 -8.87 4.92 -6.04
C ILE A 36 -10.26 5.55 -5.94
N GLU A 37 -11.19 4.94 -5.19
CA GLU A 37 -12.53 5.51 -4.99
C GLU A 37 -12.47 6.92 -4.40
N GLU A 38 -11.57 7.18 -3.44
CA GLU A 38 -11.43 8.52 -2.86
C GLU A 38 -10.72 9.50 -3.80
N ILE A 39 -9.84 9.04 -4.68
CA ILE A 39 -9.27 9.86 -5.75
C ILE A 39 -10.37 10.28 -6.72
N GLU A 40 -11.19 9.33 -7.17
CA GLU A 40 -12.33 9.56 -8.07
C GLU A 40 -13.39 10.46 -7.45
N ALA A 41 -13.57 10.40 -6.12
CA ALA A 41 -14.44 11.28 -5.36
C ALA A 41 -13.87 12.70 -5.15
N GLY A 42 -12.66 13.00 -5.63
CA GLY A 42 -12.02 14.31 -5.47
C GLY A 42 -11.41 14.56 -4.08
N ASN A 43 -11.34 13.53 -3.22
CA ASN A 43 -10.74 13.62 -1.89
C ASN A 43 -9.21 13.63 -1.91
N ARG A 44 -8.61 13.75 -3.09
CA ARG A 44 -7.19 14.01 -3.32
C ARG A 44 -7.04 15.16 -4.33
N PRO A 45 -7.28 16.41 -3.90
CA PRO A 45 -7.29 17.57 -4.81
C PRO A 45 -5.89 17.98 -5.31
N ASP A 46 -4.84 17.51 -4.65
CA ASP A 46 -3.44 17.77 -5.02
C ASP A 46 -2.62 16.47 -4.84
N THR A 47 -1.43 16.54 -4.23
CA THR A 47 -0.52 15.41 -4.04
C THR A 47 -0.93 14.47 -2.91
N HIS A 48 -1.86 14.90 -2.04
CA HIS A 48 -2.25 14.20 -0.81
C HIS A 48 -3.76 14.09 -0.64
N PHE A 49 -4.20 13.01 0.03
CA PHE A 49 -5.58 12.88 0.46
C PHE A 49 -5.94 13.96 1.49
N SER A 50 -7.14 14.50 1.36
CA SER A 50 -7.74 15.45 2.29
C SER A 50 -7.96 14.81 3.66
N LYS A 51 -8.29 15.62 4.67
CA LYS A 51 -8.67 15.10 6.00
C LYS A 51 -9.87 14.16 5.90
N GLU A 52 -10.84 14.50 5.05
CA GLU A 52 -12.02 13.69 4.77
C GLU A 52 -11.66 12.41 4.03
N GLY A 53 -10.80 12.48 3.01
CA GLY A 53 -10.29 11.31 2.31
C GLY A 53 -9.65 10.30 3.26
N TRP A 54 -8.77 10.74 4.15
CA TRP A 54 -8.17 9.84 5.14
C TRP A 54 -9.18 9.24 6.12
N LYS A 55 -10.19 10.01 6.53
CA LYS A 55 -11.28 9.49 7.37
C LYS A 55 -12.03 8.38 6.63
N ASN A 56 -12.46 8.64 5.40
CA ASN A 56 -13.18 7.68 4.56
C ASN A 56 -12.35 6.42 4.29
N ILE A 57 -11.06 6.57 3.97
CA ILE A 57 -10.14 5.44 3.76
C ILE A 57 -10.11 4.56 5.01
N THR A 58 -9.96 5.16 6.18
CA THR A 58 -9.85 4.43 7.45
C THR A 58 -11.13 3.63 7.75
N GLU A 59 -12.29 4.29 7.64
CA GLU A 59 -13.60 3.66 7.88
C GLU A 59 -13.92 2.56 6.86
N LYS A 60 -13.70 2.83 5.57
CA LYS A 60 -13.91 1.84 4.50
C LYS A 60 -12.94 0.66 4.63
N PHE A 61 -11.69 0.89 5.01
CA PHE A 61 -10.69 -0.16 5.15
C PHE A 61 -11.05 -1.10 6.29
N GLN A 62 -11.40 -0.56 7.46
CA GLN A 62 -11.86 -1.36 8.59
C GLN A 62 -13.13 -2.14 8.21
N LYS A 63 -14.09 -1.52 7.53
CA LYS A 63 -15.33 -2.17 7.11
C LYS A 63 -15.10 -3.31 6.10
N ARG A 64 -14.17 -3.16 5.15
CA ARG A 64 -13.91 -4.16 4.10
C ARG A 64 -13.01 -5.30 4.54
N THR A 65 -12.07 -5.02 5.44
CA THR A 65 -11.01 -5.98 5.80
C THR A 65 -11.14 -6.50 7.23
N ASN A 66 -11.99 -5.88 8.05
CA ASN A 66 -12.14 -6.13 9.48
C ASN A 66 -10.85 -5.86 10.31
N TYR A 67 -9.88 -5.13 9.74
CA TYR A 67 -8.67 -4.71 10.45
C TYR A 67 -8.74 -3.24 10.83
N GLY A 68 -8.61 -2.96 12.13
CA GLY A 68 -8.58 -1.60 12.67
C GLY A 68 -7.20 -0.96 12.53
N TYR A 69 -6.78 -0.65 11.30
CA TYR A 69 -5.55 0.12 11.09
C TYR A 69 -5.80 1.60 11.25
N ASP A 70 -4.94 2.26 12.01
CA ASP A 70 -4.96 3.70 12.20
C ASP A 70 -4.50 4.44 10.94
N ARG A 71 -4.83 5.73 10.88
CA ARG A 71 -4.45 6.60 9.76
C ARG A 71 -2.94 6.62 9.49
N THR A 72 -2.11 6.54 10.53
CA THR A 72 -0.64 6.56 10.40
C THR A 72 -0.16 5.29 9.72
N GLN A 73 -0.69 4.12 10.08
CA GLN A 73 -0.37 2.84 9.46
C GLN A 73 -0.78 2.81 7.98
N LEU A 74 -1.97 3.31 7.65
CA LEU A 74 -2.48 3.41 6.29
C LEU A 74 -1.63 4.39 5.44
N LYS A 75 -1.28 5.54 6.01
CA LYS A 75 -0.38 6.51 5.37
C LYS A 75 1.01 5.91 5.13
N ASN A 76 1.59 5.25 6.13
CA ASN A 76 2.89 4.61 6.00
C ASN A 76 2.88 3.55 4.88
N ARG A 77 1.78 2.81 4.74
CA ARG A 77 1.61 1.86 3.63
C ARG A 77 1.53 2.56 2.29
N TRP A 78 0.73 3.62 2.17
CA TRP A 78 0.64 4.44 0.97
C TRP A 78 2.02 4.94 0.52
N ASP A 79 2.78 5.53 1.45
CA ASP A 79 4.11 6.06 1.16
C ASP A 79 5.10 4.94 0.77
N ALA A 80 4.99 3.76 1.39
CA ALA A 80 5.77 2.58 1.01
C ALA A 80 5.43 2.12 -0.42
N LEU A 81 4.13 2.00 -0.76
CA LEU A 81 3.68 1.61 -2.10
C LEU A 81 4.13 2.61 -3.17
N LYS A 82 4.08 3.91 -2.87
CA LYS A 82 4.57 4.96 -3.77
C LYS A 82 6.07 4.82 -4.05
N ARG A 83 6.89 4.58 -3.01
CA ARG A 83 8.34 4.35 -3.17
C ARG A 83 8.62 3.07 -3.97
N GLU A 84 7.94 1.98 -3.61
CA GLU A 84 8.08 0.69 -4.27
C GLU A 84 7.74 0.81 -5.77
N PHE A 85 6.61 1.43 -6.11
CA PHE A 85 6.19 1.66 -7.50
C PHE A 85 7.12 2.61 -8.26
N SER A 86 7.62 3.67 -7.60
CA SER A 86 8.59 4.59 -8.21
C SER A 86 9.91 3.89 -8.57
N SER A 87 10.41 3.03 -7.69
CA SER A 87 11.60 2.21 -7.96
C SER A 87 11.35 1.24 -9.11
N PHE A 88 10.17 0.60 -9.13
CA PHE A 88 9.77 -0.27 -10.23
C PHE A 88 9.69 0.47 -11.57
N ALA A 89 8.98 1.60 -11.63
CA ALA A 89 8.84 2.40 -12.84
C ALA A 89 10.19 2.87 -13.40
N LYS A 90 11.11 3.30 -12.51
CA LYS A 90 12.49 3.64 -12.90
C LYS A 90 13.24 2.44 -13.45
N LEU A 91 13.12 1.28 -12.81
CA LEU A 91 13.78 0.05 -13.24
C LEU A 91 13.27 -0.39 -14.62
N VAL A 92 11.96 -0.39 -14.84
CA VAL A 92 11.36 -0.70 -16.14
C VAL A 92 11.83 0.29 -17.21
N LYS A 93 11.76 1.60 -16.94
CA LYS A 93 12.21 2.65 -17.87
C LYS A 93 13.69 2.51 -18.24
N ASN A 94 14.56 2.25 -17.26
CA ASN A 94 16.01 2.22 -17.45
C ASN A 94 16.53 0.91 -18.06
N HIS A 95 15.93 -0.23 -17.75
CA HIS A 95 16.48 -1.54 -18.13
C HIS A 95 15.77 -2.20 -19.30
N ILE A 96 14.51 -1.87 -19.57
CA ILE A 96 13.69 -2.59 -20.54
C ILE A 96 13.46 -1.76 -21.82
N GLY A 97 13.61 -0.44 -21.77
CA GLY A 97 13.68 0.42 -22.97
C GLY A 97 12.40 0.49 -23.81
N VAL A 98 11.37 -0.29 -23.45
CA VAL A 98 10.05 -0.28 -24.05
C VAL A 98 9.04 0.07 -22.95
N GLY A 99 8.18 1.02 -23.26
CA GLY A 99 7.10 1.45 -22.37
C GLY A 99 6.20 0.28 -21.98
N TRP A 100 5.49 0.46 -20.87
CA TRP A 100 4.45 -0.45 -20.40
C TRP A 100 3.45 -0.79 -21.52
N ASP A 101 3.14 -2.08 -21.70
CA ASP A 101 2.12 -2.50 -22.68
C ASP A 101 0.74 -2.38 -22.05
N HIS A 102 0.02 -1.32 -22.40
CA HIS A 102 -1.34 -1.08 -21.91
C HIS A 102 -2.34 -2.17 -22.34
N ASP A 103 -2.09 -2.88 -23.45
CA ASP A 103 -2.99 -3.94 -23.94
C ASP A 103 -2.71 -5.29 -23.28
N LYS A 104 -1.42 -5.60 -23.03
CA LYS A 104 -1.00 -6.90 -22.47
C LYS A 104 -0.92 -6.92 -20.95
N GLN A 105 -1.03 -5.77 -20.28
CA GLN A 105 -0.96 -5.66 -18.81
C GLN A 105 0.35 -6.25 -18.26
N THR A 106 1.41 -6.16 -19.06
CA THR A 106 2.77 -6.58 -18.70
C THR A 106 3.75 -5.53 -19.21
N VAL A 107 4.92 -5.46 -18.58
CA VAL A 107 6.07 -4.85 -19.27
C VAL A 107 6.25 -5.60 -20.59
N GLN A 108 6.52 -4.89 -21.71
CA GLN A 108 6.91 -5.50 -22.99
C GLN A 108 8.28 -6.20 -22.87
N ALA A 109 8.31 -7.24 -22.06
CA ALA A 109 9.42 -8.13 -21.83
C ALA A 109 8.78 -9.52 -21.83
N ASP A 110 9.14 -10.31 -22.84
CA ASP A 110 8.89 -11.75 -22.84
C ASP A 110 9.47 -12.40 -21.56
N ASP A 111 9.05 -13.63 -21.25
CA ASP A 111 9.58 -14.37 -20.10
C ASP A 111 11.11 -14.46 -20.14
N GLU A 112 11.71 -14.46 -21.35
CA GLU A 112 13.16 -14.40 -21.54
C GLU A 112 13.78 -13.10 -21.07
N CYS A 113 13.18 -11.93 -21.36
CA CYS A 113 13.67 -10.65 -20.88
C CYS A 113 13.52 -10.53 -19.36
N TRP A 114 12.44 -11.06 -18.77
CA TRP A 114 12.34 -11.17 -17.30
C TRP A 114 13.41 -12.08 -16.70
N MET A 115 13.71 -13.23 -17.30
CA MET A 115 14.76 -14.15 -16.82
C MET A 115 16.17 -13.61 -17.04
N ALA A 116 16.40 -12.87 -18.12
CA ALA A 116 17.67 -12.22 -18.39
C ALA A 116 17.89 -11.09 -17.37
N LYS A 117 16.87 -10.26 -17.13
CA LYS A 117 16.95 -9.16 -16.17
C LYS A 117 16.94 -9.61 -14.72
N SER A 118 16.33 -10.75 -14.38
CA SER A 118 16.45 -11.32 -13.03
C SER A 118 17.87 -11.74 -12.67
N LYS A 119 18.74 -11.96 -13.66
CA LYS A 119 20.18 -12.19 -13.43
C LYS A 119 20.93 -10.92 -13.07
N ASP A 120 20.52 -9.78 -13.65
CA ASP A 120 21.12 -8.46 -13.40
C ASP A 120 20.57 -7.82 -12.12
N ASP A 121 19.27 -7.95 -11.88
CA ASP A 121 18.58 -7.47 -10.68
C ASP A 121 17.52 -8.49 -10.20
N PRO A 122 17.85 -9.33 -9.22
CA PRO A 122 16.93 -10.29 -8.64
C PRO A 122 15.68 -9.66 -8.02
N GLU A 123 15.72 -8.37 -7.65
CA GLU A 123 14.56 -7.68 -7.09
C GLU A 123 13.46 -7.50 -8.12
N ILE A 124 13.75 -7.59 -9.42
CA ILE A 124 12.72 -7.48 -10.46
C ILE A 124 11.69 -8.61 -10.37
N MET A 125 12.10 -9.80 -9.91
CA MET A 125 11.24 -10.98 -9.79
C MET A 125 10.21 -10.85 -8.67
N LYS A 126 10.47 -10.02 -7.65
CA LYS A 126 9.50 -9.75 -6.58
C LYS A 126 8.22 -9.12 -7.14
N TRP A 127 8.34 -8.37 -8.23
CA TRP A 127 7.23 -7.70 -8.91
C TRP A 127 6.48 -8.64 -9.85
N LYS A 128 7.19 -9.54 -10.54
CA LYS A 128 6.57 -10.61 -11.34
C LYS A 128 5.62 -11.45 -10.47
N ASN A 129 6.01 -11.73 -9.23
CA ASN A 129 5.25 -12.59 -8.32
C ASN A 129 4.10 -11.88 -7.56
N ARG A 130 4.06 -10.54 -7.51
CA ARG A 130 2.94 -9.79 -6.88
C ARG A 130 1.66 -9.74 -7.75
N GLY A 131 1.76 -10.17 -9.00
CA GLY A 131 0.64 -10.29 -9.93
C GLY A 131 0.21 -8.96 -10.57
N PRO A 132 -0.35 -9.02 -11.80
CA PRO A 132 -0.68 -7.84 -12.61
C PRO A 132 -1.71 -6.92 -11.92
N LYS A 133 -2.68 -7.50 -11.22
CA LYS A 133 -3.80 -6.75 -10.59
C LYS A 133 -3.36 -5.68 -9.59
N ILE A 134 -2.31 -5.92 -8.80
CA ILE A 134 -1.81 -4.93 -7.84
C ILE A 134 -1.08 -3.82 -8.59
N ILE A 135 -0.35 -4.16 -9.65
CA ILE A 135 0.37 -3.18 -10.47
C ILE A 135 -0.64 -2.21 -11.12
N ASP A 136 -1.74 -2.72 -11.69
CA ASP A 136 -2.79 -1.90 -12.29
C ASP A 136 -3.40 -0.89 -11.30
N LEU A 137 -3.61 -1.34 -10.06
CA LEU A 137 -4.12 -0.49 -8.99
C LEU A 137 -3.11 0.58 -8.57
N LEU A 138 -1.82 0.24 -8.56
CA LEU A 138 -0.73 1.20 -8.29
C LEU A 138 -0.61 2.24 -9.41
N GLU A 139 -0.73 1.84 -10.67
CA GLU A 139 -0.74 2.77 -11.80
C GLU A 139 -1.90 3.76 -11.70
N LYS A 140 -3.12 3.29 -11.38
CA LYS A 140 -4.27 4.17 -11.16
C LYS A 140 -4.05 5.13 -9.99
N CYS A 141 -3.33 4.70 -8.96
CA CYS A 141 -3.02 5.54 -7.79
C CYS A 141 -1.93 6.59 -8.05
N PHE A 142 -0.95 6.30 -8.92
CA PHE A 142 0.32 7.04 -8.98
C PHE A 142 0.73 7.55 -10.38
N SER A 143 0.06 7.14 -11.47
CA SER A 143 0.45 7.49 -12.86
C SER A 143 0.54 8.99 -13.13
N GLY A 144 -0.25 9.83 -12.46
CA GLY A 144 -0.19 11.30 -12.57
C GLY A 144 0.94 11.99 -11.79
N GLU A 145 1.68 11.26 -10.95
CA GLU A 145 2.72 11.84 -10.07
C GLU A 145 4.15 11.55 -10.53
N ILE A 146 4.33 10.60 -11.45
CA ILE A 146 5.65 10.26 -11.99
C ILE A 146 5.88 11.16 -13.20
N SER A 147 6.38 12.37 -12.95
CA SER A 147 6.82 13.27 -14.03
C SER A 147 7.86 12.56 -14.89
N THR A 148 7.61 12.59 -16.20
CA THR A 148 8.42 12.04 -17.29
C THR A 148 9.84 12.58 -17.28
#